data_AF-A0A1C5ZXF4-F1
#
_entry.id   AF-A0A1C5ZXF4-F1
#
_cell.length_a   1.000
_cell.length_b   1.000
_cell.length_c   1.000
_cell.angle_alpha   90.00
_cell.angle_beta   90.00
_cell.angle_gamma   90.00
#
_symmetry.space_group_name_H-M   'P 1'
#
loop_
_entity.id
_entity.type
_entity.pdbx_description
1 polymer ?
#
loop_
_entity_poly.entity_id
_entity_poly.type
_entity_poly.pdbx_seq_one_letter_code
_entity_poly.pdbx_strand_id
1 'polypeptide(L)'
;MREYKLKIKGGSDFVIVSPKVIAALVKEIYNTPQKELSVAVERIMPEDFTQYLMRVINSNRYTNDQFRFRKILEDPITNQHIYQILQEQLGEMRMDDNSCFEYFELESVDGEAGINMECSEAFFWACKDCAARFVYMFPGGGQERIVVEYLKEN
;
A
#
# COMPACT_ATOMS: atom_id res chain seq x y z
N MET A 1 8.43 -11.41 20.54
CA MET A 1 8.62 -10.94 19.15
C MET A 1 7.66 -11.68 18.27
N ARG A 2 6.65 -10.99 17.76
CA ARG A 2 5.60 -11.58 16.93
C ARG A 2 5.85 -11.24 15.47
N GLU A 3 5.61 -12.21 14.60
CA GLU A 3 5.69 -12.04 13.16
C GLU A 3 4.26 -12.04 12.60
N TYR A 4 3.99 -11.09 11.71
CA TYR A 4 2.71 -10.88 11.05
C TYR A 4 2.88 -11.03 9.54
N LYS A 5 2.00 -11.79 8.90
CA LYS A 5 2.02 -11.99 7.45
C LYS A 5 1.06 -11.03 6.79
N LEU A 6 1.60 -10.14 5.97
CA LEU A 6 0.84 -9.21 5.14
C LEU A 6 0.67 -9.79 3.74
N LYS A 7 -0.54 -9.69 3.19
CA LYS A 7 -0.81 -10.09 1.80
C LYS A 7 -1.85 -9.19 1.17
N ILE A 8 -1.70 -8.96 -0.12
CA ILE A 8 -2.70 -8.29 -0.96
C ILE A 8 -3.22 -9.33 -1.92
N LYS A 9 -4.55 -9.50 -1.97
CA LYS A 9 -5.17 -10.35 -2.98
C LYS A 9 -5.21 -9.59 -4.30
N GLY A 10 -4.09 -9.53 -5.01
CA GLY A 10 -4.00 -8.82 -6.31
C GLY A 10 -4.91 -9.36 -7.43
N GLY A 11 -5.77 -10.35 -7.17
CA GLY A 11 -6.60 -10.99 -8.18
C GLY A 11 -5.76 -11.48 -9.36
N SER A 12 -6.15 -11.07 -10.58
CA SER A 12 -5.39 -11.27 -11.82
C SER A 12 -4.43 -10.14 -12.15
N ASP A 13 -4.49 -9.02 -11.41
CA ASP A 13 -3.86 -7.77 -11.79
C ASP A 13 -2.46 -7.65 -11.17
N PHE A 14 -1.60 -6.86 -11.81
CA PHE A 14 -0.25 -6.62 -11.33
C PHE A 14 -0.27 -5.85 -10.01
N VAL A 15 0.45 -6.37 -9.00
CA VAL A 15 0.54 -5.71 -7.70
C VAL A 15 1.62 -4.63 -7.72
N ILE A 16 1.22 -3.37 -7.54
CA ILE A 16 2.11 -2.20 -7.51
C ILE A 16 2.63 -1.91 -6.11
N VAL A 17 1.98 -2.43 -5.08
CA VAL A 17 2.38 -2.25 -3.68
C VAL A 17 3.64 -3.05 -3.38
N SER A 18 4.75 -2.34 -3.17
CA SER A 18 6.02 -2.94 -2.77
C SER A 18 6.18 -2.97 -1.25
N PRO A 19 7.09 -3.81 -0.70
CA PRO A 19 7.43 -3.79 0.72
C PRO A 19 7.84 -2.41 1.25
N LYS A 20 8.45 -1.55 0.40
CA LYS A 20 8.81 -0.18 0.79
C LYS A 20 7.60 0.73 0.97
N VAL A 21 6.57 0.58 0.12
CA VAL A 21 5.30 1.31 0.27
C VAL A 21 4.62 0.91 1.58
N ILE A 22 4.59 -0.39 1.87
CA ILE A 22 4.04 -0.91 3.14
C ILE A 22 4.85 -0.39 4.34
N ALA A 23 6.19 -0.39 4.25
CA ALA A 23 7.04 0.14 5.32
C ALA A 23 6.75 1.60 5.63
N ALA A 24 6.60 2.43 4.59
CA ALA A 24 6.27 3.84 4.74
C ALA A 24 4.88 4.03 5.37
N LEU A 25 3.89 3.23 4.95
CA LEU A 25 2.56 3.25 5.55
C LEU A 25 2.57 2.85 7.03
N VAL A 26 3.26 1.76 7.38
CA VAL A 26 3.42 1.33 8.78
C VAL A 26 4.08 2.42 9.61
N LYS A 27 5.04 3.17 9.04
CA LYS A 27 5.69 4.29 9.71
C LYS A 27 4.74 5.46 9.97
N GLU A 28 3.89 5.84 9.01
CA GLU A 28 2.87 6.87 9.23
C GLU A 28 1.88 6.42 10.33
N ILE A 29 1.44 5.15 10.30
CA ILE A 29 0.57 4.57 11.34
C ILE A 29 1.26 4.55 12.71
N TYR A 30 2.55 4.21 12.77
CA TYR A 30 3.34 4.24 14.00
C TYR A 30 3.40 5.64 14.63
N ASN A 31 3.42 6.70 13.82
CA ASN A 31 3.53 8.07 14.29
C ASN A 31 2.20 8.73 14.67
N THR A 32 1.04 8.18 14.25
CA THR A 32 -0.28 8.76 14.61
C THR A 32 -0.81 8.25 15.95
N PRO A 33 -1.37 9.07 16.85
CA PRO A 33 -1.95 8.57 18.10
C PRO A 33 -3.26 7.79 17.90
N GLN A 34 -3.90 7.89 16.72
CA GLN A 34 -5.25 7.37 16.46
C GLN A 34 -5.26 6.36 15.33
N LYS A 35 -6.29 5.49 15.31
CA LYS A 35 -6.48 4.48 14.24
C LYS A 35 -6.87 5.12 12.90
N GLU A 36 -7.54 6.27 12.98
CA GLU A 36 -7.92 7.08 11.84
C GLU A 36 -6.79 8.05 11.49
N LEU A 37 -6.44 8.12 10.21
CA LEU A 37 -5.41 9.03 9.70
C LEU A 37 -5.60 9.30 8.20
N SER A 38 -5.21 10.51 7.82
CA SER A 38 -5.05 10.93 6.43
C SER A 38 -3.57 11.05 6.09
N VAL A 39 -3.15 10.45 4.98
CA VAL A 39 -1.74 10.44 4.54
C VAL A 39 -1.66 10.85 3.07
N ALA A 40 -0.82 11.83 2.75
CA ALA A 40 -0.52 12.19 1.37
C ALA A 40 0.14 10.99 0.65
N VAL A 41 -0.31 10.67 -0.57
CA VAL A 41 0.16 9.49 -1.32
C VAL A 41 1.68 9.51 -1.49
N GLU A 42 2.27 10.68 -1.75
CA GLU A 42 3.71 10.84 -1.96
C GLU A 42 4.57 10.44 -0.75
N ARG A 43 4.01 10.45 0.47
CA ARG A 43 4.73 9.99 1.67
C ARG A 43 4.95 8.49 1.67
N ILE A 44 4.07 7.72 1.03
CA ILE A 44 4.16 6.26 0.96
C ILE A 44 4.60 5.76 -0.42
N MET A 45 4.32 6.52 -1.47
CA MET A 45 4.65 6.23 -2.86
C MET A 45 5.18 7.50 -3.54
N PRO A 46 6.51 7.73 -3.51
CA PRO A 46 7.12 8.93 -4.08
C PRO A 46 6.80 9.10 -5.56
N GLU A 47 6.75 10.35 -6.04
CA GLU A 47 6.35 10.68 -7.41
C GLU A 47 7.18 9.93 -8.47
N ASP A 48 8.50 9.84 -8.31
CA ASP A 48 9.37 9.11 -9.24
C ASP A 48 8.97 7.62 -9.37
N PHE A 49 8.55 7.01 -8.26
CA PHE A 49 8.09 5.62 -8.28
C PHE A 49 6.70 5.50 -8.92
N THR A 50 5.80 6.45 -8.69
CA THR A 50 4.52 6.57 -9.40
C THR A 50 4.72 6.69 -10.90
N GLN A 51 5.61 7.59 -11.36
CA GLN A 51 5.91 7.76 -12.78
C GLN A 51 6.55 6.51 -13.38
N TYR A 52 7.43 5.83 -12.64
CA TYR A 52 7.99 4.55 -13.07
C TYR A 52 6.89 3.50 -13.28
N LEU A 53 6.00 3.31 -12.31
CA LEU A 53 4.89 2.36 -12.40
C LEU A 53 3.96 2.69 -13.58
N MET A 54 3.63 3.97 -13.77
CA MET A 54 2.84 4.44 -14.91
C MET A 54 3.49 4.02 -16.24
N ARG A 55 4.81 4.22 -16.41
CA ARG A 55 5.52 3.83 -17.64
C ARG A 55 5.55 2.31 -17.82
N VAL A 56 5.80 1.55 -16.75
CA VAL A 56 5.80 0.08 -16.78
C VAL A 56 4.44 -0.45 -17.23
N ILE A 57 3.36 0.03 -16.62
CA ILE A 57 2.01 -0.45 -16.92
C ILE A 57 1.63 -0.12 -18.36
N ASN A 58 1.78 1.13 -18.78
CA ASN A 58 1.46 1.55 -20.15
C ASN A 58 2.27 0.78 -21.22
N SER A 59 3.52 0.43 -20.92
CA SER A 59 4.37 -0.31 -21.87
C SER A 59 4.00 -1.79 -22.00
N ASN A 60 3.39 -2.39 -20.96
CA ASN A 60 3.11 -3.84 -20.91
C ASN A 60 1.62 -4.18 -21.09
N ARG A 61 0.70 -3.20 -20.99
CA ARG A 61 -0.75 -3.44 -21.02
C ARG A 61 -1.31 -4.07 -22.31
N TYR A 62 -0.55 -4.07 -23.41
CA TYR A 62 -1.00 -4.70 -24.67
C TYR A 62 -0.47 -6.12 -24.87
N THR A 63 0.53 -6.53 -24.08
CA THR A 63 1.21 -7.82 -24.24
C THR A 63 1.01 -8.74 -23.04
N ASN A 64 0.59 -8.20 -21.89
CA ASN A 64 0.32 -8.97 -20.68
C ASN A 64 -0.95 -8.47 -19.98
N ASP A 65 -1.95 -9.35 -19.84
CA ASP A 65 -3.25 -9.04 -19.26
C ASP A 65 -3.20 -8.60 -17.79
N GLN A 66 -2.15 -8.95 -17.05
CA GLN A 66 -1.97 -8.49 -15.66
C GLN A 66 -1.81 -6.97 -15.56
N PHE A 67 -1.39 -6.30 -16.64
CA PHE A 67 -1.21 -4.85 -16.69
C PHE A 67 -2.44 -4.11 -17.27
N ARG A 68 -3.55 -4.80 -17.54
CA ARG A 68 -4.73 -4.21 -18.18
C ARG A 68 -5.76 -3.63 -17.21
N PHE A 69 -5.58 -3.80 -15.90
CA PHE A 69 -6.41 -3.27 -14.81
C PHE A 69 -7.86 -2.97 -15.24
N ARG A 70 -8.70 -4.00 -15.29
CA ARG A 70 -9.99 -3.97 -16.03
C ARG A 70 -10.98 -2.87 -15.61
N LYS A 71 -10.80 -2.30 -14.42
CA LYS A 71 -11.60 -1.18 -13.90
C LYS A 71 -11.18 0.17 -14.46
N ILE A 72 -9.99 0.28 -15.04
CA ILE A 72 -9.46 1.49 -15.68
C ILE A 72 -9.63 1.34 -17.19
N LEU A 73 -10.53 2.13 -17.77
CA LEU A 73 -10.85 2.07 -19.19
C LEU A 73 -9.97 3.01 -20.01
N GLU A 74 -9.35 3.99 -19.35
CA GLU A 74 -8.55 5.05 -19.93
C GLU A 74 -7.21 4.51 -20.48
N ASP A 75 -6.79 5.12 -21.58
CA ASP A 75 -5.53 4.81 -22.26
C ASP A 75 -4.89 6.08 -22.83
N PRO A 76 -3.71 6.51 -22.33
CA PRO A 76 -2.85 5.85 -21.34
C PRO A 76 -3.32 5.98 -19.87
N ILE A 77 -2.84 5.08 -19.02
CA ILE A 77 -2.91 5.21 -17.55
C ILE A 77 -2.10 6.44 -17.11
N THR A 78 -2.62 7.15 -16.11
CA THR A 78 -2.07 8.40 -15.55
C THR A 78 -1.74 8.22 -14.06
N ASN A 79 -1.09 9.19 -13.42
CA ASN A 79 -0.81 9.15 -11.98
C ASN A 79 -2.08 8.94 -11.13
N GLN A 80 -3.19 9.58 -11.49
CA GLN A 80 -4.47 9.40 -10.79
C GLN A 80 -4.93 7.94 -10.81
N HIS A 81 -4.76 7.25 -11.93
CA HIS A 81 -5.08 5.83 -12.06
C HIS A 81 -4.11 4.96 -11.22
N ILE A 82 -2.83 5.33 -11.10
CA ILE A 82 -1.90 4.65 -10.19
C ILE A 82 -2.36 4.78 -8.73
N TYR A 83 -2.84 5.96 -8.33
CA TYR A 83 -3.36 6.18 -6.98
C TYR A 83 -4.63 5.37 -6.71
N GLN A 84 -5.50 5.21 -7.72
CA GLN A 84 -6.67 4.32 -7.62
C GLN A 84 -6.26 2.86 -7.43
N ILE A 85 -5.32 2.36 -8.23
CA ILE A 85 -4.79 0.99 -8.08
C ILE A 85 -4.16 0.81 -6.69
N LEU A 86 -3.40 1.81 -6.22
CA LEU A 86 -2.76 1.79 -4.90
C LEU A 86 -3.82 1.69 -3.79
N GLN A 87 -4.88 2.51 -3.89
CA GLN A 87 -5.99 2.51 -2.94
C GLN A 87 -6.69 1.16 -2.90
N GLU A 88 -7.04 0.59 -4.05
CA GLU A 88 -7.69 -0.72 -4.09
C GLU A 88 -6.79 -1.82 -3.48
N GLN A 89 -5.52 -1.85 -3.87
CA GLN A 89 -4.59 -2.89 -3.42
C GLN A 89 -4.27 -2.81 -1.92
N LEU A 90 -4.03 -1.61 -1.38
CA LEU A 90 -3.81 -1.42 0.05
C LEU A 90 -5.09 -1.64 0.87
N GLY A 91 -6.24 -1.18 0.36
CA GLY A 91 -7.54 -1.41 1.01
C GLY A 91 -7.89 -2.90 1.16
N GLU A 92 -7.41 -3.74 0.24
CA GLU A 92 -7.57 -5.20 0.32
C GLU A 92 -6.45 -5.92 1.09
N MET A 93 -5.51 -5.18 1.68
CA MET A 93 -4.40 -5.76 2.44
C MET A 93 -4.92 -6.48 3.69
N ARG A 94 -4.35 -7.66 3.94
CA ARG A 94 -4.68 -8.50 5.10
C ARG A 94 -3.47 -8.83 5.92
N MET A 95 -3.65 -8.81 7.24
CA MET A 95 -2.70 -9.28 8.24
C MET A 95 -3.20 -10.57 8.86
N ASP A 96 -2.46 -11.67 8.69
CA ASP A 96 -2.84 -13.00 9.18
C ASP A 96 -4.29 -13.35 8.84
N ASP A 97 -4.67 -13.12 7.57
CA ASP A 97 -6.02 -13.32 7.01
C ASP A 97 -7.13 -12.34 7.44
N ASN A 98 -6.86 -11.43 8.37
CA ASN A 98 -7.79 -10.37 8.79
C ASN A 98 -7.57 -9.09 7.99
N SER A 99 -8.63 -8.30 7.76
CA SER A 99 -8.49 -7.00 7.10
C SER A 99 -7.54 -6.09 7.90
N CYS A 100 -6.66 -5.37 7.20
CA CYS A 100 -5.82 -4.35 7.83
C CYS A 100 -6.61 -3.10 8.19
N PHE A 101 -7.68 -2.79 7.44
CA PHE A 101 -8.41 -1.53 7.52
C PHE A 101 -9.92 -1.77 7.65
N GLU A 102 -10.60 -0.88 8.37
CA GLU A 102 -12.06 -0.77 8.41
C GLU A 102 -12.56 0.00 7.18
N TYR A 103 -11.84 1.05 6.78
CA TYR A 103 -12.01 1.74 5.50
C TYR A 103 -10.67 2.26 4.96
N PHE A 104 -10.59 2.44 3.64
CA PHE A 104 -9.39 2.91 2.95
C PHE A 104 -9.76 3.57 1.62
N GLU A 105 -9.72 4.90 1.55
CA GLU A 105 -10.29 5.69 0.45
C GLU A 105 -9.31 6.75 -0.06
N LEU A 106 -9.42 7.09 -1.34
CA LEU A 106 -8.71 8.24 -1.90
C LEU A 106 -9.45 9.51 -1.50
N GLU A 107 -8.68 10.52 -1.10
CA GLU A 107 -9.20 11.85 -0.82
C GLU A 107 -8.24 12.93 -1.32
N SER A 108 -8.62 14.19 -1.15
CA SER A 108 -7.70 15.31 -1.32
C SER A 108 -7.18 15.77 0.04
N VAL A 109 -5.87 15.74 0.22
CA VAL A 109 -5.17 16.25 1.41
C VAL A 109 -4.35 17.47 0.98
N ASP A 110 -4.67 18.63 1.52
CA ASP A 110 -4.02 19.91 1.19
C ASP A 110 -4.00 20.25 -0.32
N GLY A 111 -5.01 19.78 -1.07
CA GLY A 111 -5.10 19.96 -2.52
C GLY A 111 -4.37 18.91 -3.35
N GLU A 112 -3.65 17.99 -2.69
CA GLU A 112 -2.92 16.88 -3.30
C GLU A 112 -3.64 15.54 -3.10
N ALA A 113 -3.21 14.51 -3.80
CA ALA A 113 -3.75 13.16 -3.61
C ALA A 113 -3.35 12.59 -2.24
N GLY A 114 -4.35 12.21 -1.45
CA GLY A 114 -4.17 11.56 -0.16
C GLY A 114 -5.02 10.31 -0.02
N ILE A 115 -4.80 9.62 1.08
CA ILE A 115 -5.53 8.43 1.48
C ILE A 115 -6.06 8.66 2.88
N ASN A 116 -7.37 8.56 3.03
CA ASN A 116 -8.02 8.46 4.32
C ASN A 116 -8.19 6.99 4.70
N MET A 117 -7.91 6.64 5.94
CA MET A 117 -8.06 5.26 6.40
C MET A 117 -8.38 5.18 7.89
N GLU A 118 -9.11 4.14 8.27
CA GLU A 118 -9.13 3.65 9.64
C GLU A 118 -8.52 2.25 9.70
N CYS A 119 -7.48 2.11 10.52
CA CYS A 119 -6.87 0.81 10.79
C CYS A 119 -7.80 -0.07 11.63
N SER A 120 -7.84 -1.36 11.31
CA SER A 120 -8.34 -2.36 12.25
C SER A 120 -7.53 -2.32 13.54
N GLU A 121 -8.15 -2.66 14.67
CA GLU A 121 -7.49 -2.62 15.98
C GLU A 121 -6.22 -3.50 16.01
N ALA A 122 -6.30 -4.72 15.46
CA ALA A 122 -5.17 -5.64 15.42
C ALA A 122 -3.99 -5.08 14.60
N PHE A 123 -4.28 -4.53 13.42
CA PHE A 123 -3.22 -3.98 12.56
C PHE A 123 -2.60 -2.71 13.16
N PHE A 124 -3.41 -1.82 13.73
CA PHE A 124 -2.93 -0.61 14.41
C PHE A 124 -1.93 -0.96 15.51
N TRP A 125 -2.28 -1.88 16.42
CA TRP A 125 -1.39 -2.29 17.51
C TRP A 125 -0.15 -3.04 17.04
N ALA A 126 -0.25 -3.81 15.96
CA ALA A 126 0.93 -4.41 15.34
C ALA A 126 1.90 -3.34 14.82
N CYS A 127 1.38 -2.27 14.18
CA CYS A 127 2.20 -1.15 13.71
C CYS A 127 2.86 -0.38 14.86
N LYS A 128 2.22 -0.31 16.05
CA LYS A 128 2.77 0.32 17.26
C LYS A 128 3.89 -0.45 17.94
N ASP A 129 3.96 -1.77 17.74
CA ASP A 129 4.97 -2.61 18.37
C ASP A 129 6.28 -2.57 17.57
N CYS A 130 7.29 -1.85 18.07
CA CYS A 130 8.61 -1.77 17.42
C CYS A 130 9.36 -3.11 17.38
N ALA A 131 8.93 -4.12 18.16
CA ALA A 131 9.44 -5.48 18.09
C ALA A 131 8.64 -6.37 17.12
N ALA A 132 7.54 -5.87 16.53
CA ALA A 132 6.80 -6.59 15.51
C ALA A 132 7.66 -6.79 14.25
N ARG A 133 7.42 -7.91 13.57
CA ARG A 133 8.03 -8.20 12.27
C ARG A 133 6.93 -8.40 11.26
N PHE A 134 7.01 -7.67 10.14
CA PHE A 134 6.09 -7.84 9.03
C PHE A 134 6.78 -8.58 7.90
N VAL A 135 6.10 -9.58 7.36
CA VAL A 135 6.54 -10.33 6.18
C VAL A 135 5.48 -10.17 5.11
N TYR A 136 5.87 -9.63 3.96
CA TYR A 136 4.99 -9.51 2.82
C TYR A 136 5.01 -10.81 2.00
N MET A 137 3.84 -11.38 1.80
CA MET A 137 3.62 -12.58 1.01
C MET A 137 3.17 -12.17 -0.39
N PHE A 138 4.02 -12.39 -1.40
CA PHE A 138 3.68 -12.09 -2.78
C PHE A 138 2.64 -13.08 -3.31
N PRO A 139 1.72 -12.65 -4.19
CA PRO A 139 0.73 -13.55 -4.80
C PRO A 139 1.34 -14.79 -5.50
N GLY A 140 2.57 -14.67 -6.02
CA GLY A 140 3.30 -15.75 -6.70
C GLY A 140 4.03 -16.74 -5.80
N GLY A 141 3.88 -16.67 -4.47
CA GLY A 141 4.48 -17.63 -3.53
C GLY A 141 5.87 -17.26 -2.99
N GLY A 142 6.36 -16.06 -3.28
CA GLY A 142 7.54 -15.48 -2.62
C GLY A 142 7.18 -14.78 -1.31
N GLN A 143 8.19 -14.47 -0.50
CA GLN A 143 8.03 -13.61 0.67
C GLN A 143 9.23 -12.67 0.84
N GLU A 144 8.98 -11.47 1.34
CA GLU A 144 10.02 -10.49 1.68
C GLU A 144 9.73 -9.87 3.04
N ARG A 145 10.77 -9.69 3.86
CA ARG A 145 10.65 -9.01 5.14
C ARG A 145 10.54 -7.51 4.92
N ILE A 146 9.54 -6.90 5.53
CA ILE A 146 9.39 -5.45 5.55
C ILE A 146 10.29 -4.89 6.65
N VAL A 147 11.12 -3.91 6.28
CA VAL A 147 12.02 -3.20 7.20
C VAL A 147 11.43 -1.81 7.43
N VAL A 148 10.98 -1.55 8.67
CA VAL A 148 10.47 -0.25 9.08
C VAL A 148 11.56 0.48 9.85
N GLU A 149 11.95 1.65 9.35
CA GLU A 149 12.93 2.52 10.01
C GLU A 149 12.23 3.50 10.93
N TYR A 150 12.21 3.17 12.22
CA TYR A 150 11.78 4.07 13.28
C TYR A 150 12.88 5.09 13.57
N LEU A 151 12.52 6.37 13.69
CA LEU A 151 13.43 7.35 14.23
C LEU A 151 13.67 6.97 15.70
N LYS A 152 14.94 6.80 16.09
CA LYS A 152 15.27 6.68 17.51
C LYS A 152 14.92 8.00 18.17
N GLU A 153 14.01 7.98 19.13
CA GLU A 153 13.90 9.07 20.10
C GLU A 153 15.23 9.13 20.87
N ASN A 154 15.91 10.27 20.79
CA ASN A 154 17.11 10.59 21.58
C ASN A 154 16.68 11.22 22.90
#